data_AF-F2U778-F1
#
_entry.id   AF-F2U778-F1
#
_cell.length_a   1.000
_cell.length_b   1.000
_cell.length_c   1.000
_cell.angle_alpha   90.00
_cell.angle_beta   90.00
_cell.angle_gamma   90.00
#
_symmetry.space_group_name_H-M   'P 1'
#
loop_
_entity.id
_entity.type
_entity.pdbx_description
1 polymer ?
#
loop_
_entity_poly.entity_id
_entity_poly.type
_entity_poly.pdbx_seq_one_letter_code
_entity_poly.pdbx_strand_id
1 'polypeptide(L)'
;MPQNEHIERHRKLHGRRLDHEERMRKKAAREVHRVSKQAQKLRGIKAKLFNKKRHAEKIQMKKTLAMHEERKSKKKKEADVPEGAIPRVSYGSLKATFKLPILGVKKNPSSPLFTQLGVITKGTILEVNVSELGLVTTGGKVVWGK
;
A
#
# COMPACT_ATOMS: atom_id res chain seq x y z
N MET A 1 -33.48 -17.01 -9.01
CA MET A 1 -32.32 -17.07 -8.09
C MET A 1 -32.65 -18.01 -6.95
N PRO A 2 -31.77 -18.94 -6.56
CA PRO A 2 -32.01 -19.76 -5.37
C PRO A 2 -32.01 -18.86 -4.12
N GLN A 3 -33.08 -18.94 -3.34
CA GLN A 3 -33.30 -18.11 -2.14
C GLN A 3 -32.64 -18.72 -0.90
N ASN A 4 -32.11 -17.85 -0.04
CA ASN A 4 -31.44 -18.18 1.24
C ASN A 4 -30.18 -19.06 1.10
N GLU A 5 -29.57 -19.39 2.25
CA GLU A 5 -28.44 -20.32 2.42
C GLU A 5 -28.83 -21.80 2.20
N HIS A 6 -29.45 -22.11 1.07
CA HIS A 6 -29.88 -23.45 0.70
C HIS A 6 -28.75 -24.50 0.70
N ILE A 7 -27.51 -24.11 0.38
CA ILE A 7 -26.33 -25.01 0.42
C ILE A 7 -25.98 -25.40 1.85
N GLU A 8 -26.03 -24.46 2.80
CA GLU A 8 -25.76 -24.77 4.20
C GLU A 8 -26.89 -25.60 4.82
N ARG A 9 -28.15 -25.26 4.49
CA ARG A 9 -29.32 -26.07 4.88
C ARG A 9 -29.19 -27.50 4.39
N HIS A 10 -28.84 -27.72 3.12
CA HIS A 10 -28.62 -29.06 2.58
C HIS A 10 -27.48 -29.80 3.30
N ARG A 11 -26.38 -29.12 3.64
CA ARG A 11 -25.29 -29.74 4.41
C ARG A 11 -25.70 -30.09 5.84
N LYS A 12 -26.56 -29.30 6.48
CA LYS A 12 -27.10 -29.58 7.83
C LYS A 12 -28.08 -30.76 7.80
N LEU A 13 -28.92 -30.84 6.76
CA LEU A 13 -29.95 -31.88 6.61
C LEU A 13 -29.40 -33.22 6.11
N HIS A 14 -28.53 -33.19 5.11
CA HIS A 14 -28.05 -34.39 4.39
C HIS A 14 -26.56 -34.64 4.57
N GLY A 15 -25.86 -33.81 5.36
CA GLY A 15 -24.43 -33.94 5.58
C GLY A 15 -23.58 -33.52 4.38
N ARG A 16 -22.31 -33.91 4.42
CA ARG A 16 -21.39 -33.83 3.28
C ARG A 16 -21.21 -35.23 2.69
N ARG A 17 -20.54 -35.31 1.52
CA ARG A 17 -20.09 -36.59 0.99
C ARG A 17 -19.25 -37.33 2.04
N LEU A 18 -19.45 -38.63 2.16
CA LEU A 18 -18.78 -39.48 3.14
C LEU A 18 -17.24 -39.39 3.07
N ASP A 19 -16.69 -39.21 1.87
CA ASP A 19 -15.24 -39.11 1.63
C ASP A 19 -14.69 -37.67 1.65
N HIS A 20 -15.52 -36.68 1.99
CA HIS A 20 -15.14 -35.27 1.94
C HIS A 20 -13.95 -34.98 2.86
N GLU A 21 -13.98 -35.44 4.10
CA GLU A 21 -12.93 -35.19 5.09
C GLU A 21 -11.61 -35.85 4.70
N GLU A 22 -11.68 -37.10 4.24
CA GLU A 22 -10.51 -37.81 3.73
C GLU A 22 -9.86 -37.09 2.55
N ARG A 23 -10.68 -36.66 1.58
CA ARG A 23 -10.20 -35.92 0.40
C ARG A 23 -9.55 -34.61 0.81
N MET A 24 -10.16 -33.87 1.74
CA MET A 24 -9.61 -32.60 2.24
C MET A 24 -8.29 -32.81 2.98
N ARG A 25 -8.20 -33.81 3.85
CA ARG A 25 -6.94 -34.19 4.53
C ARG A 25 -5.85 -34.55 3.53
N LYS A 26 -6.15 -35.44 2.57
CA LYS A 26 -5.18 -35.86 1.53
C LYS A 26 -4.77 -34.68 0.64
N LYS A 27 -5.67 -33.73 0.36
CA LYS A 27 -5.38 -32.52 -0.41
C LYS A 27 -4.42 -31.59 0.34
N ALA A 28 -4.67 -31.34 1.63
CA ALA A 28 -3.81 -30.53 2.48
C ALA A 28 -2.41 -31.14 2.62
N ALA A 29 -2.32 -32.46 2.85
CA ALA A 29 -1.04 -33.17 2.94
C ALA A 29 -0.22 -33.08 1.64
N ARG A 30 -0.87 -33.21 0.47
CA ARG A 30 -0.21 -33.13 -0.85
C ARG A 30 0.17 -31.71 -1.26
N GLU A 31 -0.36 -30.69 -0.58
CA GLU A 31 -0.14 -29.30 -0.95
C GLU A 31 1.34 -28.92 -0.90
N VAL A 32 2.08 -29.39 0.11
CA VAL A 32 3.52 -29.14 0.25
C VAL A 32 4.30 -29.61 -0.97
N HIS A 33 4.07 -30.85 -1.41
CA HIS A 33 4.72 -31.40 -2.60
C HIS A 33 4.28 -30.68 -3.88
N ARG A 34 2.99 -30.33 -3.98
CA ARG A 34 2.46 -29.59 -5.13
C ARG A 34 3.10 -28.21 -5.26
N VAL A 35 3.24 -27.48 -4.15
CA VAL A 35 3.86 -26.15 -4.11
C VAL A 35 5.33 -26.22 -4.51
N SER A 36 6.09 -27.19 -3.98
CA SER A 36 7.49 -27.40 -4.38
C SER A 36 7.62 -27.70 -5.87
N LYS A 37 6.79 -28.62 -6.38
CA LYS A 37 6.77 -29.00 -7.80
C LYS A 37 6.40 -27.80 -8.70
N GLN A 38 5.46 -26.96 -8.27
CA GLN A 38 5.11 -25.73 -8.99
C GLN A 38 6.27 -24.74 -9.01
N ALA A 39 6.98 -24.56 -7.90
CA ALA A 39 8.14 -23.67 -7.83
C ALA A 39 9.23 -24.07 -8.84
N GLN A 40 9.50 -25.37 -8.98
CA GLN A 40 10.52 -25.90 -9.89
C GLN A 40 10.09 -25.90 -11.37
N LYS A 41 8.80 -26.15 -11.64
CA LYS A 41 8.31 -26.33 -13.02
C LYS A 41 7.79 -25.07 -13.68
N LEU A 42 7.27 -24.10 -12.92
CA LEU A 42 6.77 -22.86 -13.49
C LEU A 42 7.91 -22.07 -14.13
N ARG A 43 7.67 -21.53 -15.34
CA ARG A 43 8.62 -20.70 -16.08
C ARG A 43 8.01 -19.34 -16.45
N GLY A 44 8.88 -18.38 -16.79
CA GLY A 44 8.47 -17.06 -17.26
C GLY A 44 7.67 -16.24 -16.24
N ILE A 45 6.64 -15.52 -16.70
CA ILE A 45 5.82 -14.63 -15.87
C ILE A 45 5.12 -15.39 -14.73
N LYS A 46 4.68 -16.63 -14.99
CA LYS A 46 4.00 -17.46 -13.98
C LYS A 46 4.93 -17.77 -12.80
N ALA A 47 6.21 -18.01 -13.05
CA ALA A 47 7.21 -18.21 -11.99
C ALA A 47 7.44 -16.93 -11.17
N LYS A 48 7.55 -15.78 -11.85
CA LYS A 48 7.73 -14.47 -11.20
C LYS A 48 6.56 -14.14 -10.27
N LEU A 49 5.32 -14.33 -10.74
CA LEU A 49 4.11 -14.12 -9.92
C LEU A 49 4.04 -15.07 -8.73
N PHE A 50 4.37 -16.36 -8.93
CA PHE A 50 4.40 -17.36 -7.87
C PHE A 50 5.40 -16.98 -6.76
N ASN A 51 6.62 -16.59 -7.12
CA ASN A 51 7.65 -16.18 -6.17
C ASN A 51 7.25 -14.89 -5.43
N LYS A 52 6.68 -13.90 -6.12
CA LYS A 52 6.16 -12.67 -5.50
C LYS A 52 5.09 -12.97 -4.45
N LYS A 53 4.15 -13.86 -4.78
CA LYS A 53 3.09 -14.30 -3.85
C LYS A 53 3.68 -15.00 -2.62
N ARG A 54 4.60 -15.96 -2.82
CA ARG A 54 5.26 -16.69 -1.73
C ARG A 54 6.09 -15.79 -0.81
N HIS A 55 6.76 -14.80 -1.38
CA HIS A 55 7.51 -13.81 -0.59
C HIS A 55 6.59 -12.98 0.31
N ALA A 56 5.47 -12.50 -0.23
CA ALA A 56 4.47 -11.74 0.54
C ALA A 56 3.84 -12.60 1.67
N GLU A 57 3.46 -13.85 1.38
CA GLU A 57 2.95 -14.80 2.37
C GLU A 57 3.97 -15.03 3.50
N LYS A 58 5.26 -15.24 3.16
CA LYS A 58 6.32 -15.45 4.15
C LYS A 58 6.52 -14.23 5.04
N ILE A 59 6.47 -13.01 4.47
CA ILE A 59 6.57 -11.76 5.24
C ILE A 59 5.36 -11.63 6.16
N GLN A 60 4.15 -11.86 5.67
CA GLN A 60 2.93 -11.77 6.47
C GLN A 60 2.99 -12.74 7.65
N MET A 61 3.35 -14.00 7.41
CA MET A 61 3.51 -15.01 8.46
C MET A 61 4.60 -14.62 9.47
N LYS A 62 5.75 -14.11 9.01
CA LYS A 62 6.81 -13.63 9.90
C LYS A 62 6.34 -12.46 10.76
N LYS A 63 5.59 -11.51 10.18
CA LYS A 63 4.98 -10.39 10.91
C LYS A 63 3.94 -10.87 11.91
N THR A 64 3.10 -11.85 11.58
CA THR A 64 2.10 -12.39 12.53
C THR A 64 2.75 -13.13 13.69
N LEU A 65 3.82 -13.88 13.43
CA LEU A 65 4.61 -14.53 14.49
C LEU A 65 5.27 -13.49 15.39
N ALA A 66 5.95 -12.51 14.79
CA ALA A 66 6.54 -11.39 15.54
C ALA A 66 5.50 -10.61 16.34
N MET A 67 4.31 -10.34 15.79
CA MET A 67 3.22 -9.70 16.53
C MET A 67 2.70 -10.56 17.69
N HIS A 68 2.67 -11.88 17.54
CA HIS A 68 2.26 -12.78 18.62
C HIS A 68 3.33 -12.86 19.74
N GLU A 69 4.61 -12.81 19.38
CA GLU A 69 5.73 -12.70 20.32
C GLU A 69 5.78 -11.32 21.02
N GLU A 70 5.63 -10.23 20.27
CA GLU A 70 5.52 -8.86 20.77
C GLU A 70 4.25 -8.66 21.61
N ARG A 71 3.15 -9.37 21.33
CA ARG A 71 1.97 -9.29 22.22
C ARG A 71 2.26 -9.82 23.63
N LYS A 72 3.25 -10.71 23.76
CA LYS A 72 3.77 -11.12 25.08
C LYS A 72 4.65 -10.04 25.73
N SER A 73 5.11 -9.02 24.99
CA SER A 73 5.94 -7.91 25.47
C SER A 73 5.43 -6.53 25.01
N LYS A 74 4.80 -5.77 25.91
CA LYS A 74 4.16 -4.48 25.59
C LYS A 74 5.13 -3.49 24.91
N LYS A 75 4.95 -3.22 23.61
CA LYS A 75 5.54 -2.08 22.89
C LYS A 75 4.48 -1.35 22.06
N LYS A 76 4.53 -0.01 22.05
CA LYS A 76 3.70 0.85 21.20
C LYS A 76 4.29 0.90 19.77
N LYS A 77 3.44 0.89 18.75
CA LYS A 77 3.81 1.19 17.35
C LYS A 77 3.20 2.54 16.95
N GLU A 78 4.00 3.38 16.29
CA GLU A 78 3.54 4.60 15.60
C GLU A 78 3.09 4.28 14.17
N ALA A 79 2.15 5.08 13.66
CA ALA A 79 1.43 4.83 12.42
C ALA A 79 2.11 5.50 11.20
N ASP A 80 2.22 4.75 10.10
CA ASP A 80 2.68 5.25 8.81
C ASP A 80 1.53 5.84 7.99
N VAL A 81 1.82 6.94 7.28
CA VAL A 81 0.88 7.69 6.44
C VAL A 81 0.90 7.16 5.00
N PRO A 82 -0.25 6.88 4.36
CA PRO A 82 -0.30 6.37 2.98
C PRO A 82 -0.07 7.47 1.93
N GLU A 83 0.54 7.07 0.80
CA GLU A 83 1.05 7.94 -0.27
C GLU A 83 0.19 7.84 -1.55
N GLY A 84 -0.10 8.98 -2.18
CA GLY A 84 -0.93 9.08 -3.40
C GLY A 84 -0.54 10.29 -4.28
N ALA A 85 -0.68 10.14 -5.60
CA ALA A 85 -0.02 10.95 -6.63
C ALA A 85 -0.88 12.12 -7.19
N ILE A 86 -0.55 13.33 -6.74
CA ILE A 86 -0.78 14.69 -7.29
C ILE A 86 0.46 15.49 -6.83
N PRO A 87 0.96 16.58 -7.47
CA PRO A 87 2.10 17.35 -6.92
C PRO A 87 1.90 17.65 -5.44
N ARG A 88 2.64 16.92 -4.62
CA ARG A 88 2.49 16.78 -3.18
C ARG A 88 3.55 17.69 -2.61
N VAL A 89 3.18 18.85 -2.06
CA VAL A 89 4.16 19.67 -1.35
C VAL A 89 4.47 18.94 -0.06
N SER A 90 5.63 18.27 -0.02
CA SER A 90 6.13 17.61 1.18
C SER A 90 6.83 18.62 2.07
N TYR A 91 6.29 18.83 3.26
CA TYR A 91 6.94 19.66 4.26
C TYR A 91 7.84 18.76 5.11
N GLY A 92 9.15 18.82 4.87
CA GLY A 92 10.12 17.85 5.38
C GLY A 92 10.11 17.65 6.90
N SER A 93 9.76 18.68 7.68
CA SER A 93 9.68 18.58 9.14
C SER A 93 8.39 17.91 9.64
N LEU A 94 7.27 18.09 8.94
CA LEU A 94 5.98 17.49 9.34
C LEU A 94 5.81 16.07 8.81
N LYS A 95 6.70 15.59 7.92
CA LYS A 95 6.54 14.32 7.16
C LYS A 95 5.14 14.17 6.55
N ALA A 96 4.51 15.31 6.33
CA ALA A 96 3.15 15.46 5.86
C ALA A 96 3.20 16.22 4.56
N THR A 97 2.06 16.22 3.92
CA THR A 97 2.01 16.53 2.51
C THR A 97 0.67 17.15 2.22
N PHE A 98 0.67 18.18 1.40
CA PHE A 98 -0.53 18.96 1.19
C PHE A 98 -0.73 19.17 -0.31
N LYS A 99 -2.00 19.19 -0.71
CA LYS A 99 -2.41 19.52 -2.07
C LYS A 99 -2.69 21.02 -2.10
N LEU A 100 -1.65 21.80 -2.38
CA LEU A 100 -1.72 23.25 -2.34
C LEU A 100 -1.74 23.84 -3.76
N PRO A 101 -2.49 24.92 -4.03
CA PRO A 101 -2.56 25.51 -5.36
C PRO A 101 -1.29 26.29 -5.69
N ILE A 102 -0.84 26.16 -6.94
CA ILE A 102 0.35 26.85 -7.46
C ILE A 102 0.02 28.31 -7.71
N LEU A 103 0.87 29.22 -7.23
CA LEU A 103 0.79 30.65 -7.49
C LEU A 103 1.60 31.04 -8.73
N GLY A 104 2.78 30.44 -8.92
CA GLY A 104 3.62 30.73 -10.08
C GLY A 104 4.86 29.86 -10.20
N VAL A 105 5.54 29.98 -11.35
CA VAL A 105 6.83 29.35 -11.62
C VAL A 105 7.93 30.37 -11.37
N LYS A 106 8.82 30.09 -10.42
CA LYS A 106 9.88 31.03 -10.02
C LYS A 106 11.19 30.82 -10.77
N LYS A 107 11.58 29.56 -10.98
CA LYS A 107 12.82 29.23 -11.68
C LYS A 107 12.72 27.86 -12.32
N ASN A 108 12.96 27.77 -13.62
CA ASN A 108 13.15 26.52 -14.33
C ASN A 108 14.65 26.28 -14.58
N PRO A 109 15.20 25.08 -14.25
CA PRO A 109 16.62 24.78 -14.44
C PRO A 109 17.04 24.66 -15.91
N SER A 110 16.11 24.36 -16.82
CA SER A 110 16.42 24.15 -18.24
C SER A 110 16.61 25.45 -19.01
N SER A 111 15.78 26.47 -18.75
CA SER A 111 15.96 27.81 -19.33
C SER A 111 15.11 28.88 -18.64
N PRO A 112 15.52 30.16 -18.68
CA PRO A 112 14.66 31.28 -18.28
C PRO A 112 13.39 31.40 -19.13
N LEU A 113 13.46 31.08 -20.43
CA LEU A 113 12.30 31.03 -21.33
C LEU A 113 11.20 30.10 -20.79
N PHE A 114 11.57 28.93 -20.26
CA PHE A 114 10.62 27.99 -19.67
C PHE A 114 10.05 28.46 -18.33
N THR A 115 10.76 29.34 -17.63
CA THR A 115 10.20 30.03 -16.45
C THR A 115 9.09 30.98 -16.89
N GLN A 116 9.34 31.77 -17.94
CA GLN A 116 8.35 32.73 -18.47
C GLN A 116 7.13 32.06 -19.08
N LEU A 117 7.30 30.93 -19.77
CA LEU A 117 6.21 30.14 -20.34
C LEU A 117 5.45 29.30 -19.29
N GLY A 118 5.89 29.31 -18.02
CA GLY A 118 5.24 28.53 -16.96
C GLY A 118 5.39 27.02 -17.11
N VAL A 119 6.43 26.55 -17.81
CA VAL A 119 6.65 25.12 -18.03
C VAL A 119 7.17 24.47 -16.74
N ILE A 120 6.48 23.41 -16.29
CA ILE A 120 6.83 22.67 -15.08
C ILE A 120 7.60 21.41 -15.46
N THR A 121 8.88 21.35 -15.08
CA THR A 121 9.78 20.21 -15.29
C THR A 121 10.39 19.76 -13.96
N LYS A 122 11.11 18.63 -13.98
CA LYS A 122 11.82 18.14 -12.79
C LYS A 122 12.86 19.18 -12.36
N GLY A 123 12.76 19.66 -11.12
CA GLY A 123 13.67 20.66 -10.56
C GLY A 123 13.21 22.12 -10.72
N THR A 124 12.03 22.37 -11.30
CA THR A 124 11.41 23.69 -11.31
C THR A 124 11.07 24.14 -9.88
N ILE A 125 11.49 25.34 -9.52
CA ILE A 125 11.12 26.01 -8.26
C ILE A 125 9.78 26.70 -8.50
N LEU A 126 8.79 26.32 -7.71
CA LEU A 126 7.43 26.86 -7.74
C LEU A 126 7.19 27.71 -6.50
N GLU A 127 6.28 28.67 -6.63
CA GLU A 127 5.67 29.37 -5.52
C GLU A 127 4.26 28.81 -5.32
N VAL A 128 3.95 28.39 -4.11
CA VAL A 128 2.73 27.65 -3.79
C VAL A 128 2.00 28.34 -2.65
N ASN A 129 0.67 28.34 -2.69
CA ASN A 129 -0.14 28.93 -1.63
C ASN A 129 -0.09 28.05 -0.37
N VAL A 130 0.36 28.60 0.75
CA VAL A 130 0.51 27.90 2.03
C VAL A 130 -0.46 28.39 3.12
N SER A 131 -1.51 29.14 2.75
CA SER A 131 -2.51 29.65 3.69
C SER A 131 -3.17 28.56 4.54
N GLU A 132 -3.48 27.39 3.95
CA GLU A 132 -4.05 26.24 4.66
C GLU A 132 -3.12 25.62 5.72
N LEU A 133 -1.81 25.92 5.68
CA LEU A 133 -0.84 25.43 6.65
C LEU A 133 -0.77 26.28 7.92
N GLY A 134 -1.42 27.46 7.95
CA GLY A 134 -1.45 28.33 9.11
C GLY A 134 -0.06 28.81 9.56
N LEU A 135 0.88 28.96 8.62
CA LEU A 135 2.23 29.43 8.92
C LEU A 135 2.21 30.92 9.27
N VAL A 136 2.80 31.29 10.41
CA VAL A 136 2.88 32.68 10.88
C VAL A 136 4.34 33.03 11.16
N THR A 137 4.75 34.25 10.78
CA THR A 137 6.09 34.78 11.09
C THR A 137 6.19 35.20 12.56
N THR A 138 7.41 35.37 13.09
CA THR A 138 7.62 35.86 14.47
C THR A 138 6.97 37.22 14.75
N GLY A 139 6.72 38.02 13.71
CA GLY A 139 5.98 39.28 13.78
C GLY A 139 4.45 39.16 13.64
N GLY A 140 3.88 37.95 13.72
CA GLY A 140 2.42 37.73 13.69
C GLY A 140 1.78 37.80 12.30
N LYS A 141 2.55 37.99 11.23
CA LYS A 141 2.00 38.02 9.86
C LYS A 141 1.82 36.60 9.31
N VAL A 142 0.64 36.33 8.73
CA VAL A 142 0.31 35.06 8.09
C VAL A 142 1.05 34.92 6.76
N VAL A 143 1.68 33.77 6.55
CA VAL A 143 2.37 33.42 5.30
C VAL A 143 1.37 32.72 4.38
N TRP A 144 1.21 33.26 3.16
CA TRP A 144 0.29 32.71 2.16
C TRP A 144 0.99 32.19 0.91
N GLY A 145 2.28 32.50 0.68
CA GLY A 145 3.07 32.01 -0.45
C GLY A 145 4.44 31.51 -0.01
N LYS A 146 4.89 30.37 -0.56
CA LYS A 146 6.22 29.81 -0.28
C LYS A 146 6.78 29.01 -1.46
#